data_AF-A0A7C3DKW8-F1
#
_entry.id   AF-A0A7C3DKW8-F1
#
_cell.length_a   1.000
_cell.length_b   1.000
_cell.length_c   1.000
_cell.angle_alpha   90.00
_cell.angle_beta   90.00
_cell.angle_gamma   90.00
#
_symmetry.space_group_name_H-M   'P 1'
#
loop_
_entity.id
_entity.type
_entity.pdbx_description
1 polymer ?
#
loop_
_entity_poly.entity_id
_entity_poly.type
_entity_poly.pdbx_seq_one_letter_code
_entity_poly.pdbx_strand_id
1 'polypeptide(L)'
;MRFCLLLVLSLFAVGADRRNTDTPNTGTRVSFQAPDSLDAWKARQQALRRQILAAAGLWPAPPKHPLAVLSTGRIERDGYAVEKVAIETLPGFWLGGNLYRPKGPGRHPAILHPHGHWPYGRLENSALCSTPLLAANFARNGFVVFAYDMLGYNDTVQAPHDFTGPEYQLWNFTPLGLQLWNSIRAADFLESLPDVDPQRLAMTGASGGGTQTFLLAAVDSRIAAAAPVNMVSGLMQGGCVCENAPGLRIGTSNIEIAALFAPRPLLLVSATGDWTREVPKVEFPAMRKVWELYGKPEMIEAVQFDAPHNYHKESREAVYEFFRKHLAPDRAPWRERNATVERLQDMLVFHGRRLPEGALSFEELFPQWKRMARAAARQMSGEEARERLRAAFHWQSRPRFADLPSKWFDGRAPAVLLLHPGGMAAAEQTEEFRALRAAGRAVLLLDAFQTGSAQAPRDRSHRHFLTFNLSDDAARVQDVAAAIEEIARRTKQPAEVRATEKARWWALFGAAIAGAPARFGASAEEFDEDEARLQLEFFVPGLLHAGGVESALRAAASQAVQFRK
;
A
#
# COMPACT_ATOMS: atom_id res chain seq x y z
N MET A 1 29.64 -41.28 49.70
CA MET A 1 29.29 -39.89 49.36
C MET A 1 28.32 -39.92 48.19
N ARG A 2 27.07 -39.47 48.40
CA ARG A 2 26.04 -39.34 47.36
C ARG A 2 26.33 -38.08 46.54
N PHE A 3 26.48 -38.22 45.22
CA PHE A 3 26.49 -37.07 44.30
C PHE A 3 25.07 -36.84 43.80
N CYS A 4 24.45 -35.74 44.25
CA CYS A 4 23.21 -35.22 43.69
C CYS A 4 23.50 -34.62 42.31
N LEU A 5 22.91 -35.20 41.26
CA LEU A 5 22.86 -34.58 39.94
C LEU A 5 21.67 -33.60 39.94
N LEU A 6 21.96 -32.30 40.01
CA LEU A 6 20.97 -31.25 39.81
C LEU A 6 20.58 -31.21 38.33
N LEU A 7 19.37 -31.69 38.03
CA LEU A 7 18.71 -31.47 36.74
C LEU A 7 18.34 -29.98 36.67
N VAL A 8 19.11 -29.19 35.93
CA VAL A 8 18.67 -27.85 35.51
C VAL A 8 17.65 -28.07 34.39
N LEU A 9 16.37 -27.98 34.75
CA LEU A 9 15.28 -27.83 33.80
C LEU A 9 15.54 -26.57 32.97
N SER A 10 15.95 -26.77 31.73
CA SER A 10 15.94 -25.73 30.71
C SER A 10 14.50 -25.27 30.50
N LEU A 11 14.14 -24.16 31.16
CA LEU A 11 13.01 -23.33 30.76
C LEU A 11 13.21 -23.01 29.27
N PHE A 12 12.37 -23.58 28.41
CA PHE A 12 12.25 -23.16 27.03
C PHE A 12 11.95 -21.65 27.04
N ALA A 13 12.95 -20.84 26.72
CA ALA A 13 12.73 -19.44 26.42
C ALA A 13 11.76 -19.41 25.23
N VAL A 14 10.51 -19.00 25.48
CA VAL A 14 9.61 -18.56 24.42
C VAL A 14 10.38 -17.50 23.65
N GLY A 15 10.71 -17.78 22.39
CA GLY A 15 11.49 -16.85 21.58
C GLY A 15 10.81 -15.48 21.57
N ALA A 16 11.60 -14.41 21.68
CA ALA A 16 11.06 -13.05 21.68
C ALA A 16 10.17 -12.84 20.44
N ASP A 17 8.98 -12.27 20.65
CA ASP A 17 8.03 -11.99 19.57
C ASP A 17 8.72 -11.18 18.46
N ARG A 18 8.75 -11.75 17.25
CA ARG A 18 9.45 -11.13 16.11
C ARG A 18 8.92 -9.75 15.78
N ARG A 19 7.66 -9.43 16.10
CA ARG A 19 7.10 -8.09 15.89
C ARG A 19 7.79 -7.03 16.76
N ASN A 20 8.49 -7.43 17.83
CA ASN A 20 9.31 -6.54 18.68
C ASN A 20 10.77 -6.40 18.20
N THR A 21 11.33 -7.47 17.64
CA THR A 21 12.77 -7.56 17.34
C THR A 21 13.10 -7.38 15.86
N ASP A 22 12.16 -7.70 14.98
CA ASP A 22 12.23 -7.55 13.53
C ASP A 22 11.41 -6.32 13.14
N THR A 23 12.02 -5.13 13.31
CA THR A 23 11.39 -3.83 13.00
C THR A 23 11.98 -3.21 11.73
N PRO A 24 11.62 -3.72 10.53
CA PRO A 24 12.14 -3.20 9.28
C PRO A 24 11.80 -1.72 9.10
N ASN A 25 12.66 -1.03 8.37
CA ASN A 25 12.55 0.38 8.03
C ASN A 25 13.00 0.62 6.57
N THR A 26 13.01 1.88 6.14
CA THR A 26 13.32 2.26 4.77
C THR A 26 14.71 1.83 4.29
N GLY A 27 15.68 1.67 5.19
CA GLY A 27 17.05 1.24 4.90
C GLY A 27 17.34 -0.21 5.29
N THR A 28 16.35 -0.98 5.76
CA THR A 28 16.54 -2.40 6.03
C THR A 28 16.83 -3.13 4.72
N ARG A 29 17.95 -3.86 4.68
CA ARG A 29 18.29 -4.67 3.53
C ARG A 29 17.30 -5.82 3.38
N VAL A 30 16.56 -5.83 2.28
CA VAL A 30 15.60 -6.89 1.95
C VAL A 30 16.17 -7.79 0.86
N SER A 31 15.93 -9.09 1.00
CA SER A 31 16.09 -10.06 -0.07
C SER A 31 14.74 -10.60 -0.48
N PHE A 32 14.56 -10.85 -1.78
CA PHE A 32 13.33 -11.43 -2.32
C PHE A 32 13.62 -12.84 -2.83
N GLN A 33 12.74 -13.78 -2.50
CA GLN A 33 12.74 -15.13 -3.05
C GLN A 33 11.39 -15.33 -3.75
N ALA A 34 11.45 -15.66 -5.04
CA ALA A 34 10.25 -16.03 -5.79
C ALA A 34 9.63 -17.30 -5.17
N PRO A 35 8.29 -17.42 -5.11
CA PRO A 35 7.66 -18.66 -4.65
C PRO A 35 8.00 -19.85 -5.54
N ASP A 36 7.91 -21.06 -4.97
CA ASP A 36 8.29 -22.30 -5.66
C ASP A 36 7.33 -22.73 -6.77
N SER A 37 6.14 -22.10 -6.87
CA SER A 37 5.14 -22.44 -7.89
C SER A 37 4.33 -21.22 -8.35
N LEU A 38 3.79 -21.33 -9.57
CA LEU A 38 2.91 -20.32 -10.15
C LEU A 38 1.63 -20.12 -9.32
N ASP A 39 1.07 -21.17 -8.73
CA ASP A 39 -0.14 -21.06 -7.92
C ASP A 39 0.13 -20.33 -6.59
N ALA A 40 1.26 -20.64 -5.93
CA ALA A 40 1.70 -19.90 -4.75
C ALA A 40 1.93 -18.42 -5.08
N TRP A 41 2.54 -18.14 -6.23
CA TRP A 41 2.73 -16.76 -6.69
C TRP A 41 1.41 -16.04 -6.99
N LYS A 42 0.46 -16.66 -7.71
CA LYS A 42 -0.86 -16.06 -7.99
C LYS A 42 -1.64 -15.73 -6.72
N ALA A 43 -1.63 -16.63 -5.72
CA ALA A 43 -2.24 -16.36 -4.42
C ALA A 43 -1.58 -15.16 -3.73
N ARG A 44 -0.24 -15.10 -3.75
CA ARG A 44 0.53 -13.97 -3.21
C ARG A 44 0.25 -12.66 -3.95
N GLN A 45 0.10 -12.69 -5.28
CA GLN A 45 -0.23 -11.52 -6.08
C GLN A 45 -1.58 -10.91 -5.66
N GLN A 46 -2.61 -11.73 -5.46
CA GLN A 46 -3.92 -11.24 -5.05
C GLN A 46 -3.86 -10.57 -3.68
N ALA A 47 -3.18 -11.19 -2.71
CA ALA A 47 -3.00 -10.65 -1.37
C ALA A 47 -2.25 -9.31 -1.38
N LEU A 48 -1.17 -9.21 -2.17
CA LEU A 48 -0.36 -7.98 -2.24
C LEU A 48 -1.06 -6.84 -3.00
N ARG A 49 -1.77 -7.12 -4.10
CA ARG A 49 -2.58 -6.09 -4.78
C ARG A 49 -3.61 -5.49 -3.83
N ARG A 50 -4.28 -6.35 -3.04
CA ARG A 50 -5.22 -5.90 -2.00
C ARG A 50 -4.52 -5.07 -0.93
N GLN A 51 -3.33 -5.50 -0.46
CA GLN A 51 -2.56 -4.74 0.52
C GLN A 51 -2.17 -3.35 0.01
N ILE A 52 -1.70 -3.23 -1.24
CA ILE A 52 -1.35 -1.95 -1.86
C ILE A 52 -2.57 -1.03 -1.91
N LEU A 53 -3.70 -1.54 -2.44
CA LEU A 53 -4.93 -0.75 -2.55
C LEU A 53 -5.49 -0.36 -1.17
N ALA A 54 -5.46 -1.27 -0.18
CA ALA A 54 -5.92 -0.98 1.17
C ALA A 54 -5.06 0.10 1.86
N ALA A 55 -3.73 -0.02 1.79
CA ALA A 55 -2.78 0.96 2.32
C ALA A 55 -2.93 2.33 1.65
N ALA A 56 -3.22 2.35 0.34
CA ALA A 56 -3.50 3.57 -0.42
C ALA A 56 -4.89 4.17 -0.14
N GLY A 57 -5.74 3.51 0.65
CA GLY A 57 -7.13 3.93 0.87
C GLY A 57 -8.02 3.77 -0.38
N LEU A 58 -7.61 2.92 -1.33
CA LEU A 58 -8.28 2.65 -2.60
C LEU A 58 -8.96 1.27 -2.63
N TRP A 59 -9.22 0.68 -1.47
CA TRP A 59 -9.99 -0.56 -1.35
C TRP A 59 -11.15 -0.44 -0.34
N PRO A 60 -12.41 -0.60 -0.82
CA PRO A 60 -12.81 -0.63 -2.23
C PRO A 60 -12.43 0.66 -2.96
N ALA A 61 -12.35 0.61 -4.29
CA ALA A 61 -11.96 1.78 -5.07
C ALA A 61 -13.00 2.92 -4.88
N PRO A 62 -12.56 4.19 -4.76
CA PRO A 62 -13.47 5.32 -4.83
C PRO A 62 -14.31 5.26 -6.12
N PRO A 63 -15.57 5.73 -6.08
CA PRO A 63 -16.39 5.79 -7.29
C PRO A 63 -15.69 6.67 -8.34
N LYS A 64 -15.55 6.15 -9.56
CA LYS A 64 -15.08 6.95 -10.70
C LYS A 64 -16.24 7.80 -11.22
N HIS A 65 -16.01 9.10 -11.34
CA HIS A 65 -16.90 10.02 -12.04
C HIS A 65 -16.38 10.26 -13.48
N PRO A 66 -17.20 10.82 -14.40
CA PRO A 66 -16.68 11.32 -15.68
C PRO A 66 -15.50 12.27 -15.45
N LEU A 67 -14.44 12.14 -16.26
CA LEU A 67 -13.27 13.01 -16.17
C LEU A 67 -13.62 14.40 -16.70
N ALA A 68 -13.69 15.39 -15.83
CA ALA A 68 -13.62 16.78 -16.28
C ALA A 68 -12.19 17.08 -16.72
N VAL A 69 -12.03 17.56 -17.96
CA VAL A 69 -10.72 17.86 -18.56
C VAL A 69 -10.68 19.34 -18.92
N LEU A 70 -9.67 20.04 -18.40
CA LEU A 70 -9.37 21.42 -18.73
C LEU A 70 -8.10 21.48 -19.59
N SER A 71 -8.20 22.05 -20.79
CA SER A 71 -7.04 22.35 -21.65
C SER A 71 -6.89 23.87 -21.81
N THR A 72 -5.71 24.42 -21.49
CA THR A 72 -5.48 25.88 -21.46
C THR A 72 -4.51 26.39 -22.52
N GLY A 73 -4.16 25.54 -23.49
CA GLY A 73 -3.38 25.94 -24.65
C GLY A 73 -2.58 24.79 -25.25
N ARG A 74 -2.26 24.94 -26.53
CA ARG A 74 -1.50 23.99 -27.34
C ARG A 74 -0.30 24.67 -27.96
N ILE A 75 0.87 24.04 -27.83
CA ILE A 75 2.15 24.50 -28.34
C ILE A 75 2.57 23.57 -29.47
N GLU A 76 2.67 24.09 -30.68
CA GLU A 76 3.10 23.35 -31.86
C GLU A 76 4.62 23.25 -31.94
N ARG A 77 5.16 22.05 -32.16
CA ARG A 77 6.59 21.81 -32.34
C ARG A 77 6.84 20.96 -33.58
N ASP A 78 8.11 20.74 -33.90
CA ASP A 78 8.50 19.86 -34.99
C ASP A 78 8.22 18.39 -34.63
N GLY A 79 7.25 17.78 -35.32
CA GLY A 79 6.81 16.40 -35.18
C GLY A 79 5.80 16.09 -34.06
N TYR A 80 5.47 17.07 -33.20
CA TYR A 80 4.55 16.88 -32.07
C TYR A 80 3.89 18.19 -31.64
N ALA A 81 2.90 18.10 -30.75
CA ALA A 81 2.34 19.23 -30.02
C ALA A 81 2.32 18.94 -28.52
N VAL A 82 2.31 20.00 -27.70
CA VAL A 82 2.17 19.92 -26.25
C VAL A 82 0.92 20.66 -25.82
N GLU A 83 0.04 20.00 -25.08
CA GLU A 83 -1.15 20.59 -24.47
C GLU A 83 -0.98 20.67 -22.96
N LYS A 84 -1.40 21.79 -22.37
CA LYS A 84 -1.49 21.95 -20.92
C LYS A 84 -2.84 21.42 -20.46
N VAL A 85 -2.84 20.36 -19.66
CA VAL A 85 -4.06 19.65 -19.28
C VAL A 85 -4.14 19.54 -17.76
N ALA A 86 -5.31 19.83 -17.20
CA ALA A 86 -5.68 19.37 -15.86
C ALA A 86 -6.90 18.45 -15.94
N ILE A 87 -6.88 17.36 -15.18
CA ILE A 87 -8.00 16.42 -15.07
C ILE A 87 -8.51 16.36 -13.63
N GLU A 88 -9.81 16.33 -13.45
CA GLU A 88 -10.42 16.14 -12.13
C GLU A 88 -10.39 14.64 -11.77
N THR A 89 -9.57 14.27 -10.79
CA THR A 89 -9.34 12.86 -10.43
C THR A 89 -10.26 12.39 -9.30
N LEU A 90 -10.58 13.28 -8.36
CA LEU A 90 -11.66 13.16 -7.36
C LEU A 90 -12.52 14.42 -7.45
N PRO A 91 -13.79 14.41 -7.00
CA PRO A 91 -14.62 15.60 -7.13
C PRO A 91 -13.99 16.80 -6.41
N GLY A 92 -13.67 17.84 -7.17
CA GLY A 92 -12.97 19.05 -6.73
C GLY A 92 -11.45 18.92 -6.60
N PHE A 93 -10.81 17.80 -6.94
CA PHE A 93 -9.36 17.60 -6.90
C PHE A 93 -8.77 17.43 -8.30
N TRP A 94 -7.83 18.29 -8.66
CA TRP A 94 -7.29 18.41 -10.01
C TRP A 94 -5.83 17.94 -10.10
N LEU A 95 -5.56 17.07 -11.06
CA LEU A 95 -4.21 16.66 -11.46
C LEU A 95 -3.79 17.46 -12.69
N GLY A 96 -2.75 18.28 -12.54
CA GLY A 96 -2.13 18.99 -13.65
C GLY A 96 -1.05 18.16 -14.37
N GLY A 97 -0.89 18.44 -15.66
CA GLY A 97 0.11 17.79 -16.50
C GLY A 97 0.26 18.41 -17.89
N ASN A 98 1.14 17.80 -18.67
CA ASN A 98 1.39 18.14 -20.07
C ASN A 98 1.20 16.91 -20.95
N LEU A 99 0.32 17.03 -21.94
CA LEU A 99 0.03 16.00 -22.92
C LEU A 99 0.82 16.26 -24.21
N TYR A 100 1.82 15.44 -24.46
CA TYR A 100 2.64 15.47 -25.67
C TYR A 100 2.04 14.50 -26.68
N ARG A 101 1.67 15.01 -27.86
CA ARG A 101 1.00 14.21 -28.90
C ARG A 101 1.79 14.23 -30.20
N PRO A 102 1.95 13.08 -30.86
CA PRO A 102 2.55 13.02 -32.19
C PRO A 102 1.71 13.80 -33.20
N LYS A 103 2.35 14.28 -34.27
CA LYS A 103 1.63 14.71 -35.47
C LYS A 103 1.36 13.51 -36.37
N GLY A 104 0.18 13.47 -36.99
CA GLY A 104 -0.21 12.44 -37.94
C GLY A 104 -1.49 11.69 -37.54
N PRO A 105 -2.10 10.95 -38.47
CA PRO A 105 -3.31 10.20 -38.20
C PRO A 105 -3.01 8.88 -37.47
N GLY A 106 -4.05 8.32 -36.82
CA GLY A 106 -4.04 6.97 -36.27
C GLY A 106 -4.06 6.92 -34.75
N ARG A 107 -4.04 5.69 -34.23
CA ARG A 107 -3.97 5.42 -32.79
C ARG A 107 -2.55 5.11 -32.37
N HIS A 108 -2.12 5.75 -31.28
CA HIS A 108 -0.77 5.73 -30.80
C HIS A 108 -0.66 4.94 -29.48
N PRO A 109 0.45 4.23 -29.25
CA PRO A 109 0.80 3.81 -27.91
C PRO A 109 0.93 5.04 -27.00
N ALA A 110 0.59 4.91 -25.73
CA ALA A 110 0.62 6.03 -24.80
C ALA A 110 1.41 5.72 -23.52
N ILE A 111 2.01 6.75 -22.95
CA ILE A 111 2.94 6.65 -21.81
C ILE A 111 2.46 7.56 -20.68
N LEU A 112 2.27 6.97 -19.51
CA LEU A 112 2.12 7.66 -18.24
C LEU A 112 3.51 7.98 -17.69
N HIS A 113 3.75 9.25 -17.36
CA HIS A 113 5.05 9.68 -16.85
C HIS A 113 4.94 10.50 -15.56
N PRO A 114 4.87 9.83 -14.39
CA PRO A 114 5.08 10.50 -13.11
C PRO A 114 6.57 10.84 -12.94
N HIS A 115 6.83 11.99 -12.32
CA HIS A 115 8.20 12.43 -12.04
C HIS A 115 8.68 12.01 -10.64
N GLY A 116 10.00 12.04 -10.42
CA GLY A 116 10.61 11.96 -9.10
C GLY A 116 10.73 13.33 -8.42
N HIS A 117 11.37 13.37 -7.25
CA HIS A 117 11.57 14.57 -6.43
C HIS A 117 12.63 15.54 -6.99
N TRP A 118 12.51 15.91 -8.26
CA TRP A 118 13.33 16.94 -8.87
C TRP A 118 12.78 18.35 -8.56
N PRO A 119 13.62 19.40 -8.53
CA PRO A 119 13.20 20.75 -8.17
C PRO A 119 11.98 21.27 -8.93
N TYR A 120 11.88 21.00 -10.24
CA TYR A 120 10.77 21.45 -11.07
C TYR A 120 9.76 20.34 -11.43
N GLY A 121 9.83 19.19 -10.75
CA GLY A 121 8.92 18.07 -10.94
C GLY A 121 8.82 17.62 -12.40
N ARG A 122 7.60 17.60 -12.97
CA ARG A 122 7.36 17.23 -14.37
C ARG A 122 8.02 18.18 -15.38
N LEU A 123 8.47 19.37 -14.96
CA LEU A 123 9.09 20.37 -15.82
C LEU A 123 10.62 20.38 -15.71
N GLU A 124 11.20 19.45 -14.92
CA GLU A 124 12.64 19.34 -14.74
C GLU A 124 13.37 19.14 -16.07
N ASN A 125 14.43 19.93 -16.28
CA ASN A 125 15.36 19.79 -17.38
C ASN A 125 16.80 20.13 -16.94
N SER A 126 17.57 19.09 -16.67
CA SER A 126 18.98 19.14 -16.30
C SER A 126 19.74 17.97 -16.95
N ALA A 127 21.05 17.91 -16.75
CA ALA A 127 21.86 16.79 -17.23
C ALA A 127 21.44 15.45 -16.60
N LEU A 128 20.96 15.48 -15.35
CA LEU A 128 20.55 14.29 -14.62
C LEU A 128 19.14 13.83 -14.95
N CYS A 129 18.24 14.71 -15.39
CA CYS A 129 16.85 14.36 -15.69
C CYS A 129 16.25 15.36 -16.68
N SER A 130 15.48 14.88 -17.67
CA SER A 130 14.68 15.78 -18.50
C SER A 130 13.37 15.14 -18.93
N THR A 131 12.31 15.51 -18.24
CA THR A 131 10.93 15.17 -18.61
C THR A 131 10.51 15.75 -19.96
N PRO A 132 10.77 17.04 -20.29
CA PRO A 132 10.36 17.58 -21.58
C PRO A 132 11.10 16.93 -22.76
N LEU A 133 12.39 16.59 -22.61
CA LEU A 133 13.11 15.85 -23.66
C LEU A 133 12.59 14.41 -23.79
N LEU A 134 12.27 13.73 -22.68
CA LEU A 134 11.62 12.42 -22.68
C LEU A 134 10.34 12.43 -23.49
N ALA A 135 9.41 13.32 -23.10
CA ALA A 135 8.09 13.37 -23.69
C ALA A 135 8.11 13.83 -25.15
N ALA A 136 8.96 14.81 -25.49
CA ALA A 136 9.14 15.26 -26.87
C ALA A 136 9.69 14.17 -27.79
N ASN A 137 10.65 13.36 -27.31
CA ASN A 137 11.24 12.30 -28.14
C ASN A 137 10.29 11.13 -28.33
N PHE A 138 9.54 10.74 -27.32
CA PHE A 138 8.44 9.78 -27.50
C PHE A 138 7.39 10.31 -28.48
N ALA A 139 6.94 11.56 -28.32
CA ALA A 139 5.93 12.14 -29.20
C ALA A 139 6.39 12.27 -30.65
N ARG A 140 7.62 12.71 -30.90
CA ARG A 140 8.19 12.73 -32.26
C ARG A 140 8.25 11.35 -32.91
N ASN A 141 8.32 10.29 -32.11
CA ASN A 141 8.39 8.92 -32.57
C ASN A 141 7.04 8.19 -32.43
N GLY A 142 5.93 8.94 -32.37
CA GLY A 142 4.58 8.41 -32.51
C GLY A 142 3.92 7.89 -31.24
N PHE A 143 4.37 8.31 -30.06
CA PHE A 143 3.79 7.93 -28.76
C PHE A 143 3.06 9.13 -28.15
N VAL A 144 1.90 8.93 -27.55
CA VAL A 144 1.29 9.96 -26.70
C VAL A 144 1.94 9.89 -25.32
N VAL A 145 2.30 11.02 -24.72
CA VAL A 145 2.86 11.04 -23.35
C VAL A 145 2.06 12.00 -22.49
N PHE A 146 1.56 11.52 -21.35
CA PHE A 146 1.03 12.39 -20.32
C PHE A 146 2.02 12.42 -19.15
N ALA A 147 2.76 13.52 -19.06
CA ALA A 147 3.62 13.83 -17.93
C ALA A 147 2.81 14.63 -16.91
N TYR A 148 2.68 14.12 -15.69
CA TYR A 148 1.77 14.70 -14.69
C TYR A 148 2.43 14.84 -13.34
N ASP A 149 1.86 15.73 -12.54
CA ASP A 149 2.42 16.13 -11.26
C ASP A 149 2.31 15.07 -10.17
N MET A 150 3.32 15.05 -9.30
CA MET A 150 3.18 14.58 -7.93
C MET A 150 2.32 15.57 -7.13
N LEU A 151 1.74 15.08 -6.03
CA LEU A 151 1.03 15.93 -5.10
C LEU A 151 1.94 17.04 -4.55
N GLY A 152 1.44 18.27 -4.47
CA GLY A 152 2.18 19.43 -3.96
C GLY A 152 3.17 20.05 -4.96
N TYR A 153 3.19 19.57 -6.22
CA TYR A 153 4.07 20.11 -7.27
C TYR A 153 3.26 20.87 -8.32
N ASN A 154 3.89 21.92 -8.85
CA ASN A 154 3.44 22.69 -10.01
C ASN A 154 1.94 23.07 -10.00
N ASP A 155 1.08 22.33 -10.71
CA ASP A 155 -0.36 22.63 -10.82
C ASP A 155 -1.21 21.82 -9.83
N THR A 156 -0.65 20.78 -9.19
CA THR A 156 -1.36 19.87 -8.26
C THR A 156 -1.07 20.23 -6.81
N VAL A 157 -1.29 21.49 -6.44
CA VAL A 157 -0.91 22.09 -5.15
C VAL A 157 -2.07 22.20 -4.14
N GLN A 158 -3.22 21.61 -4.45
CA GLN A 158 -4.40 21.61 -3.55
C GLN A 158 -4.15 20.87 -2.23
N ALA A 159 -3.13 20.02 -2.17
CA ALA A 159 -2.65 19.40 -0.94
C ALA A 159 -1.12 19.48 -0.87
N PRO A 160 -0.56 19.67 0.33
CA PRO A 160 0.90 19.68 0.51
C PRO A 160 1.50 18.30 0.19
N HIS A 161 2.78 18.28 -0.18
CA HIS A 161 3.45 17.04 -0.57
C HIS A 161 3.70 16.09 0.61
N ASP A 162 3.89 16.64 1.81
CA ASP A 162 4.48 15.95 2.96
C ASP A 162 3.51 15.79 4.14
N PHE A 163 2.20 15.99 3.96
CA PHE A 163 1.26 15.82 5.07
C PHE A 163 1.24 14.37 5.58
N THR A 164 1.19 14.26 6.91
CA THR A 164 1.08 13.02 7.66
C THR A 164 0.61 13.35 9.06
N GLY A 165 -0.04 12.39 9.71
CA GLY A 165 -0.59 12.58 11.04
C GLY A 165 -1.50 11.40 11.42
N PRO A 166 -1.65 11.08 12.71
CA PRO A 166 -2.54 10.02 13.17
C PRO A 166 -3.97 10.16 12.61
N GLU A 167 -4.47 11.39 12.52
CA GLU A 167 -5.77 11.74 11.96
C GLU A 167 -5.91 11.29 10.50
N TYR A 168 -4.90 11.53 9.65
CA TYR A 168 -4.93 11.10 8.25
C TYR A 168 -4.74 9.58 8.12
N GLN A 169 -3.90 9.02 8.98
CA GLN A 169 -3.57 7.59 8.98
C GLN A 169 -4.77 6.73 9.37
N LEU A 170 -5.63 7.14 10.32
CA LEU A 170 -6.88 6.44 10.63
C LEU A 170 -7.80 6.28 9.39
N TRP A 171 -7.69 7.19 8.44
CA TRP A 171 -8.50 7.25 7.22
C TRP A 171 -7.78 6.79 5.96
N ASN A 172 -6.53 6.31 6.06
CA ASN A 172 -5.63 6.02 4.92
C ASN A 172 -5.61 7.15 3.86
N PHE A 173 -5.83 8.39 4.29
CA PHE A 173 -5.69 9.57 3.45
C PHE A 173 -4.21 9.92 3.43
N THR A 174 -3.52 9.65 2.32
CA THR A 174 -2.05 9.80 2.26
C THR A 174 -1.62 10.40 0.92
N PRO A 175 -0.45 11.06 0.86
CA PRO A 175 0.11 11.51 -0.41
C PRO A 175 0.30 10.36 -1.41
N LEU A 176 0.67 9.16 -0.94
CA LEU A 176 0.78 7.97 -1.78
C LEU A 176 -0.58 7.57 -2.38
N GLY A 177 -1.63 7.53 -1.55
CA GLY A 177 -2.98 7.16 -1.97
C GLY A 177 -3.53 8.09 -3.05
N LEU A 178 -3.38 9.40 -2.84
CA LEU A 178 -3.78 10.42 -3.82
C LEU A 178 -2.97 10.32 -5.12
N GLN A 179 -1.66 10.07 -5.05
CA GLN A 179 -0.82 9.92 -6.25
C GLN A 179 -1.08 8.63 -7.02
N LEU A 180 -1.34 7.51 -6.33
CA LEU A 180 -1.71 6.26 -6.98
C LEU A 180 -3.08 6.40 -7.64
N TRP A 181 -4.04 7.06 -6.97
CA TRP A 181 -5.33 7.39 -7.58
C TRP A 181 -5.19 8.30 -8.79
N ASN A 182 -4.38 9.36 -8.69
CA ASN A 182 -4.05 10.23 -9.83
C ASN A 182 -3.50 9.43 -11.01
N SER A 183 -2.63 8.46 -10.75
CA SER A 183 -2.07 7.59 -11.80
C SER A 183 -3.13 6.66 -12.43
N ILE A 184 -4.06 6.11 -11.65
CA ILE A 184 -5.20 5.32 -12.16
C ILE A 184 -6.10 6.19 -13.04
N ARG A 185 -6.36 7.43 -12.63
CA ARG A 185 -7.21 8.40 -13.34
C ARG A 185 -6.51 9.00 -14.56
N ALA A 186 -5.19 9.13 -14.54
CA ALA A 186 -4.37 9.49 -15.69
C ALA A 186 -4.42 8.40 -16.78
N ALA A 187 -4.46 7.12 -16.39
CA ALA A 187 -4.70 6.04 -17.33
C ALA A 187 -6.12 6.11 -17.94
N ASP A 188 -7.15 6.39 -17.13
CA ASP A 188 -8.51 6.64 -17.63
C ASP A 188 -8.55 7.80 -18.63
N PHE A 189 -7.79 8.87 -18.36
CA PHE A 189 -7.69 10.01 -19.27
C PHE A 189 -7.07 9.62 -20.61
N LEU A 190 -5.93 8.91 -20.61
CA LEU A 190 -5.29 8.47 -21.85
C LEU A 190 -6.19 7.55 -22.67
N GLU A 191 -6.89 6.60 -22.04
CA GLU A 191 -7.84 5.72 -22.76
C GLU A 191 -9.02 6.47 -23.37
N SER A 192 -9.40 7.61 -22.79
CA SER A 192 -10.49 8.43 -23.34
C SER A 192 -10.11 9.17 -24.63
N LEU A 193 -8.81 9.28 -24.94
CA LEU A 193 -8.35 10.02 -26.12
C LEU A 193 -8.54 9.18 -27.40
N PRO A 194 -9.16 9.73 -28.46
CA PRO A 194 -9.50 8.97 -29.67
C PRO A 194 -8.28 8.47 -30.45
N ASP A 195 -7.13 9.14 -30.29
CA ASP A 195 -5.85 8.83 -30.91
C ASP A 195 -4.94 7.99 -30.01
N VAL A 196 -5.44 7.46 -28.88
CA VAL A 196 -4.72 6.50 -28.03
C VAL A 196 -5.24 5.09 -28.26
N ASP A 197 -4.32 4.13 -28.30
CA ASP A 197 -4.60 2.71 -28.28
C ASP A 197 -4.53 2.17 -26.83
N PRO A 198 -5.66 1.78 -26.21
CA PRO A 198 -5.72 1.35 -24.82
C PRO A 198 -4.99 0.02 -24.59
N GLN A 199 -4.72 -0.76 -25.64
CA GLN A 199 -3.93 -2.00 -25.50
C GLN A 199 -2.43 -1.73 -25.41
N ARG A 200 -1.99 -0.48 -25.61
CA ARG A 200 -0.58 -0.10 -25.67
C ARG A 200 -0.26 1.07 -24.73
N LEU A 201 -0.75 0.98 -23.50
CA LEU A 201 -0.37 1.88 -22.42
C LEU A 201 0.90 1.41 -21.73
N ALA A 202 1.84 2.30 -21.49
CA ALA A 202 3.01 2.05 -20.65
C ALA A 202 3.21 3.11 -19.59
N MET A 203 4.11 2.83 -18.66
CA MET A 203 4.43 3.77 -17.59
C MET A 203 5.92 3.76 -17.24
N THR A 204 6.49 4.95 -17.07
CA THR A 204 7.89 5.11 -16.63
C THR A 204 8.07 6.36 -15.80
N GLY A 205 8.96 6.30 -14.81
CA GLY A 205 9.34 7.42 -13.96
C GLY A 205 10.58 7.05 -13.15
N ALA A 206 11.32 8.05 -12.68
CA ALA A 206 12.51 7.85 -11.85
C ALA A 206 12.26 8.17 -10.38
N SER A 207 12.97 7.49 -9.47
CA SER A 207 12.89 7.75 -8.03
C SER A 207 11.46 7.58 -7.49
N GLY A 208 10.87 8.59 -6.84
CA GLY A 208 9.44 8.60 -6.47
C GLY A 208 8.49 8.34 -7.65
N GLY A 209 8.83 8.77 -8.88
CA GLY A 209 8.09 8.41 -10.10
C GLY A 209 8.26 6.93 -10.47
N GLY A 210 9.40 6.33 -10.14
CA GLY A 210 9.63 4.89 -10.21
C GLY A 210 8.76 4.13 -9.21
N THR A 211 8.59 4.67 -8.00
CA THR A 211 7.64 4.16 -7.00
C THR A 211 6.21 4.15 -7.55
N GLN A 212 5.74 5.26 -8.11
CA GLN A 212 4.42 5.30 -8.74
C GLN A 212 4.31 4.34 -9.94
N THR A 213 5.38 4.18 -10.72
CA THR A 213 5.43 3.27 -11.87
C THR A 213 5.17 1.84 -11.46
N PHE A 214 5.93 1.29 -10.50
CA PHE A 214 5.72 -0.10 -10.10
C PHE A 214 4.44 -0.30 -9.29
N LEU A 215 3.96 0.72 -8.57
CA LEU A 215 2.69 0.63 -7.83
C LEU A 215 1.48 0.58 -8.77
N LEU A 216 1.41 1.46 -9.78
CA LEU A 216 0.32 1.40 -10.76
C LEU A 216 0.39 0.10 -11.56
N ALA A 217 1.59 -0.28 -12.02
CA ALA A 217 1.80 -1.52 -12.76
C ALA A 217 1.32 -2.76 -11.97
N ALA A 218 1.52 -2.76 -10.65
CA ALA A 218 1.03 -3.82 -9.76
C ALA A 218 -0.50 -3.92 -9.70
N VAL A 219 -1.22 -2.78 -9.66
CA VAL A 219 -2.67 -2.76 -9.37
C VAL A 219 -3.56 -2.52 -10.60
N ASP A 220 -3.00 -2.05 -11.71
CA ASP A 220 -3.75 -1.74 -12.93
C ASP A 220 -3.33 -2.66 -14.09
N SER A 221 -4.28 -3.44 -14.58
CA SER A 221 -4.06 -4.43 -15.64
C SER A 221 -3.87 -3.79 -17.02
N ARG A 222 -4.25 -2.52 -17.21
CA ARG A 222 -4.16 -1.82 -18.50
C ARG A 222 -2.72 -1.50 -18.90
N ILE A 223 -1.80 -1.43 -17.95
CA ILE A 223 -0.39 -1.16 -18.23
C ILE A 223 0.21 -2.37 -18.95
N ALA A 224 0.56 -2.19 -20.22
CA ALA A 224 1.10 -3.21 -21.11
C ALA A 224 2.63 -3.35 -20.96
N ALA A 225 3.36 -2.28 -20.63
CA ALA A 225 4.79 -2.32 -20.34
C ALA A 225 5.16 -1.28 -19.26
N ALA A 226 6.19 -1.55 -18.45
CA ALA A 226 6.61 -0.63 -17.39
C ALA A 226 8.14 -0.52 -17.29
N ALA A 227 8.64 0.66 -16.93
CA ALA A 227 10.06 0.91 -16.70
C ALA A 227 10.27 1.81 -15.48
N PRO A 228 10.29 1.26 -14.24
CA PRO A 228 10.71 2.00 -13.06
C PRO A 228 12.22 2.27 -13.11
N VAL A 229 12.60 3.55 -13.04
CA VAL A 229 14.00 3.98 -13.15
C VAL A 229 14.55 4.32 -11.76
N ASN A 230 15.69 3.73 -11.40
CA ASN A 230 16.46 4.05 -10.20
C ASN A 230 15.63 3.99 -8.89
N MET A 231 14.76 2.98 -8.74
CA MET A 231 13.92 2.86 -7.54
C MET A 231 13.75 1.45 -6.96
N VAL A 232 13.54 0.44 -7.81
CA VAL A 232 13.39 -0.95 -7.32
C VAL A 232 14.73 -1.40 -6.72
N SER A 233 14.75 -1.66 -5.40
CA SER A 233 15.95 -1.97 -4.64
C SER A 233 15.62 -2.76 -3.38
N GLY A 234 16.56 -3.58 -2.93
CA GLY A 234 16.59 -4.19 -1.61
C GLY A 234 17.33 -3.36 -0.57
N LEU A 235 18.02 -2.27 -0.94
CA LEU A 235 18.79 -1.42 -0.02
C LEU A 235 18.01 -0.21 0.50
N MET A 236 17.06 0.31 -0.28
CA MET A 236 16.25 1.48 0.08
C MET A 236 14.83 1.34 -0.48
N GLN A 237 13.82 1.60 0.35
CA GLN A 237 12.40 1.32 0.03
C GLN A 237 11.55 2.56 -0.33
N GLY A 238 12.11 3.77 -0.26
CA GLY A 238 11.44 5.05 -0.49
C GLY A 238 11.77 6.03 0.62
N GLY A 239 12.24 7.23 0.27
CA GLY A 239 12.69 8.24 1.25
C GLY A 239 11.61 9.23 1.66
N CYS A 240 10.56 9.37 0.85
CA CYS A 240 9.50 10.35 1.06
C CYS A 240 8.23 9.71 1.62
N VAL A 241 7.40 10.50 2.32
CA VAL A 241 6.07 10.06 2.80
C VAL A 241 5.14 9.68 1.65
N CYS A 242 5.28 10.28 0.47
CA CYS A 242 4.48 9.91 -0.71
C CYS A 242 4.81 8.53 -1.29
N GLU A 243 5.86 7.88 -0.78
CA GLU A 243 6.27 6.53 -1.16
C GLU A 243 5.95 5.49 -0.07
N ASN A 244 5.43 5.93 1.08
CA ASN A 244 5.38 5.18 2.33
C ASN A 244 4.03 5.34 3.06
N ALA A 245 2.96 4.79 2.49
CA ALA A 245 1.69 4.68 3.18
C ALA A 245 1.77 3.62 4.31
N PRO A 246 1.11 3.83 5.46
CA PRO A 246 0.98 2.80 6.49
C PRO A 246 0.44 1.48 5.92
N GLY A 247 1.03 0.36 6.36
CA GLY A 247 0.66 -0.98 5.93
C GLY A 247 1.22 -1.43 4.57
N LEU A 248 1.78 -0.52 3.76
CA LEU A 248 2.18 -0.86 2.39
C LEU A 248 3.22 -2.00 2.32
N ARG A 249 4.22 -1.99 3.19
CA ARG A 249 5.37 -2.91 3.17
C ARG A 249 5.44 -3.86 4.35
N ILE A 250 4.31 -4.16 4.99
CA ILE A 250 4.25 -5.22 6.00
C ILE A 250 4.47 -6.58 5.31
N GLY A 251 5.59 -7.22 5.62
CA GLY A 251 5.99 -8.51 5.07
C GLY A 251 6.21 -8.51 3.55
N THR A 252 6.61 -7.38 2.95
CA THR A 252 6.92 -7.27 1.52
C THR A 252 7.94 -6.15 1.25
N SER A 253 8.31 -5.91 -0.01
CA SER A 253 9.26 -4.88 -0.44
C SER A 253 8.97 -4.36 -1.85
N ASN A 254 9.69 -3.31 -2.26
CA ASN A 254 9.63 -2.79 -3.64
C ASN A 254 9.95 -3.87 -4.68
N ILE A 255 10.84 -4.82 -4.36
CA ILE A 255 11.22 -5.92 -5.28
C ILE A 255 10.01 -6.81 -5.56
N GLU A 256 9.33 -7.26 -4.50
CA GLU A 256 8.17 -8.15 -4.64
C GLU A 256 6.97 -7.41 -5.24
N ILE A 257 6.74 -6.14 -4.88
CA ILE A 257 5.69 -5.30 -5.47
C ILE A 257 5.92 -5.13 -6.97
N ALA A 258 7.14 -4.81 -7.40
CA ALA A 258 7.46 -4.68 -8.82
C ALA A 258 7.29 -6.01 -9.57
N ALA A 259 7.59 -7.14 -8.91
CA ALA A 259 7.39 -8.46 -9.50
C ALA A 259 5.91 -8.80 -9.77
N LEU A 260 4.94 -8.13 -9.12
CA LEU A 260 3.50 -8.27 -9.41
C LEU A 260 3.12 -7.95 -10.86
N PHE A 261 4.01 -7.27 -11.59
CA PHE A 261 3.79 -6.99 -13.00
C PHE A 261 3.90 -8.23 -13.90
N ALA A 262 4.59 -9.28 -13.42
CA ALA A 262 4.77 -10.52 -14.16
C ALA A 262 3.42 -11.09 -14.64
N PRO A 263 3.33 -11.57 -15.90
CA PRO A 263 4.43 -11.78 -16.84
C PRO A 263 4.63 -10.67 -17.90
N ARG A 264 4.13 -9.45 -17.63
CA ARG A 264 4.19 -8.33 -18.59
C ARG A 264 5.61 -7.75 -18.71
N PRO A 265 5.95 -7.06 -19.82
CA PRO A 265 7.28 -6.52 -20.06
C PRO A 265 7.73 -5.45 -19.03
N LEU A 266 8.76 -5.77 -18.24
CA LEU A 266 9.36 -4.85 -17.26
C LEU A 266 10.84 -4.56 -17.57
N LEU A 267 11.22 -3.28 -17.61
CA LEU A 267 12.63 -2.86 -17.65
C LEU A 267 13.04 -2.25 -16.30
N LEU A 268 14.05 -2.83 -15.65
CA LEU A 268 14.71 -2.23 -14.49
C LEU A 268 15.89 -1.38 -14.95
N VAL A 269 15.79 -0.06 -14.81
CA VAL A 269 16.93 0.83 -15.03
C VAL A 269 17.55 1.17 -13.67
N SER A 270 18.87 1.03 -13.57
CA SER A 270 19.62 1.22 -12.32
C SER A 270 20.88 2.07 -12.53
N ALA A 271 21.42 2.60 -11.44
CA ALA A 271 22.63 3.41 -11.42
C ALA A 271 23.66 2.86 -10.41
N THR A 272 24.95 2.95 -10.73
CA THR A 272 26.04 2.55 -9.82
C THR A 272 26.12 3.44 -8.57
N GLY A 273 25.73 4.71 -8.71
CA GLY A 273 25.85 5.75 -7.68
C GLY A 273 24.67 5.89 -6.73
N ASP A 274 23.69 4.96 -6.74
CA ASP A 274 22.55 5.00 -5.83
C ASP A 274 22.18 3.64 -5.22
N TRP A 275 21.03 3.57 -4.55
CA TRP A 275 20.54 2.37 -3.88
C TRP A 275 20.20 1.22 -4.83
N THR A 276 20.13 1.45 -6.14
CA THR A 276 19.88 0.43 -7.17
C THR A 276 21.15 -0.23 -7.71
N ARG A 277 22.32 0.10 -7.16
CA ARG A 277 23.62 -0.47 -7.58
C ARG A 277 23.70 -2.01 -7.56
N GLU A 278 22.89 -2.67 -6.74
CA GLU A 278 22.86 -4.13 -6.65
C GLU A 278 21.88 -4.80 -7.63
N VAL A 279 21.07 -4.03 -8.38
CA VAL A 279 20.00 -4.54 -9.26
C VAL A 279 20.48 -5.67 -10.18
N PRO A 280 21.60 -5.55 -10.91
CA PRO A 280 22.06 -6.62 -11.80
C PRO A 280 22.42 -7.92 -11.07
N LYS A 281 22.77 -7.85 -9.78
CA LYS A 281 23.32 -8.98 -9.01
C LYS A 281 22.30 -9.60 -8.04
N VAL A 282 21.35 -8.81 -7.53
CA VAL A 282 20.43 -9.22 -6.47
C VAL A 282 18.98 -9.16 -6.93
N GLU A 283 18.47 -7.96 -7.23
CA GLU A 283 17.06 -7.74 -7.49
C GLU A 283 16.60 -8.33 -8.82
N PHE A 284 17.33 -8.08 -9.91
CA PHE A 284 16.96 -8.57 -11.24
C PHE A 284 16.96 -10.11 -11.31
N PRO A 285 18.01 -10.85 -10.88
CA PRO A 285 17.97 -12.31 -10.88
C PRO A 285 16.83 -12.88 -10.01
N ALA A 286 16.54 -12.27 -8.87
CA ALA A 286 15.45 -12.70 -8.00
C ALA A 286 14.08 -12.48 -8.65
N MET A 287 13.85 -11.31 -9.26
CA MET A 287 12.61 -11.00 -9.95
C MET A 287 12.42 -11.85 -11.20
N ARG A 288 13.49 -12.12 -11.97
CA ARG A 288 13.44 -12.93 -13.18
C ARG A 288 12.87 -14.33 -12.93
N LYS A 289 13.15 -14.94 -11.78
CA LYS A 289 12.55 -16.23 -11.38
C LYS A 289 11.02 -16.20 -11.37
N VAL A 290 10.40 -15.06 -11.04
CA VAL A 290 8.94 -14.92 -11.11
C VAL A 290 8.45 -15.02 -12.55
N TRP A 291 9.14 -14.39 -13.51
CA TRP A 291 8.81 -14.51 -14.93
C TRP A 291 9.06 -15.92 -15.47
N GLU A 292 10.05 -16.64 -14.93
CA GLU A 292 10.30 -18.06 -15.23
C GLU A 292 9.12 -18.95 -14.83
N LEU A 293 8.42 -18.66 -13.72
CA LEU A 293 7.18 -19.37 -13.34
C LEU A 293 6.07 -19.24 -14.39
N TYR A 294 6.09 -18.18 -15.19
CA TYR A 294 5.15 -17.99 -16.32
C TYR A 294 5.72 -18.48 -17.66
N GLY A 295 6.95 -19.00 -17.70
CA GLY A 295 7.63 -19.36 -18.93
C GLY A 295 7.98 -18.17 -19.82
N LYS A 296 8.14 -16.96 -19.24
CA LYS A 296 8.44 -15.72 -19.99
C LYS A 296 9.64 -14.92 -19.43
N PRO A 297 10.80 -15.56 -19.13
CA PRO A 297 11.96 -14.88 -18.55
C PRO A 297 12.51 -13.71 -19.37
N GLU A 298 12.24 -13.68 -20.67
CA GLU A 298 12.63 -12.63 -21.63
C GLU A 298 11.80 -11.34 -21.50
N MET A 299 10.68 -11.38 -20.78
CA MET A 299 9.82 -10.22 -20.55
C MET A 299 10.25 -9.38 -19.34
N ILE A 300 11.41 -9.67 -18.76
CA ILE A 300 12.05 -8.78 -17.80
C ILE A 300 13.50 -8.55 -18.20
N GLU A 301 13.88 -7.27 -18.25
CA GLU A 301 15.21 -6.81 -18.65
C GLU A 301 15.77 -5.88 -17.57
N ALA A 302 17.10 -5.77 -17.49
CA ALA A 302 17.77 -4.83 -16.61
C ALA A 302 18.94 -4.17 -17.31
N VAL A 303 19.11 -2.86 -17.10
CA VAL A 303 20.28 -2.08 -17.51
C VAL A 303 20.81 -1.28 -16.33
N GLN A 304 22.13 -1.11 -16.29
CA GLN A 304 22.80 -0.29 -15.28
C GLN A 304 23.74 0.69 -15.95
N PHE A 305 23.70 1.94 -15.50
CA PHE A 305 24.59 2.99 -15.98
C PHE A 305 25.53 3.46 -14.88
N ASP A 306 26.78 3.76 -15.25
CA ASP A 306 27.72 4.39 -14.34
C ASP A 306 27.39 5.88 -14.19
N ALA A 307 26.60 6.19 -13.16
CA ALA A 307 26.03 7.51 -12.95
C ALA A 307 25.56 7.66 -11.49
N PRO A 308 25.45 8.90 -10.98
CA PRO A 308 24.65 9.16 -9.79
C PRO A 308 23.16 8.91 -10.05
N HIS A 309 22.32 9.06 -9.04
CA HIS A 309 20.86 8.98 -9.15
C HIS A 309 20.32 9.89 -10.27
N ASN A 310 19.59 9.33 -11.24
CA ASN A 310 19.26 10.05 -12.49
C ASN A 310 17.96 9.59 -13.19
N TYR A 311 17.62 10.29 -14.28
CA TYR A 311 16.93 9.83 -15.47
C TYR A 311 17.57 10.51 -16.70
N HIS A 312 18.89 10.38 -16.81
CA HIS A 312 19.70 11.02 -17.87
C HIS A 312 19.47 10.40 -19.25
N LYS A 313 20.14 10.94 -20.27
CA LYS A 313 19.92 10.58 -21.68
C LYS A 313 20.03 9.07 -21.94
N GLU A 314 21.05 8.41 -21.40
CA GLU A 314 21.30 6.98 -21.60
C GLU A 314 20.17 6.13 -21.00
N SER A 315 19.74 6.45 -19.77
CA SER A 315 18.54 5.86 -19.16
C SER A 315 17.28 6.09 -20.01
N ARG A 316 17.08 7.31 -20.55
CA ARG A 316 15.94 7.61 -21.43
C ARG A 316 15.98 6.80 -22.73
N GLU A 317 17.14 6.70 -23.38
CA GLU A 317 17.29 5.92 -24.62
C GLU A 317 17.07 4.42 -24.41
N ALA A 318 17.44 3.86 -23.25
CA ALA A 318 17.10 2.48 -22.92
C ALA A 318 15.58 2.27 -22.81
N VAL A 319 14.88 3.23 -22.17
CA VAL A 319 13.41 3.17 -22.04
C VAL A 319 12.71 3.39 -23.39
N TYR A 320 13.24 4.28 -24.25
CA TYR A 320 12.75 4.46 -25.62
C TYR A 320 12.78 3.14 -26.40
N GLU A 321 13.93 2.47 -26.40
CA GLU A 321 14.13 1.22 -27.13
C GLU A 321 13.23 0.11 -26.58
N PHE A 322 13.12 0.01 -25.25
CA PHE A 322 12.27 -0.98 -24.60
C PHE A 322 10.78 -0.79 -24.95
N PHE A 323 10.24 0.43 -24.84
CA PHE A 323 8.84 0.67 -25.19
C PHE A 323 8.59 0.58 -26.70
N ARG A 324 9.55 0.93 -27.56
CA ARG A 324 9.48 0.65 -28.98
C ARG A 324 9.34 -0.85 -29.25
N LYS A 325 10.25 -1.67 -28.70
CA LYS A 325 10.25 -3.13 -28.87
C LYS A 325 8.92 -3.76 -28.50
N HIS A 326 8.29 -3.32 -27.41
CA HIS A 326 7.08 -3.95 -26.88
C HIS A 326 5.76 -3.34 -27.38
N LEU A 327 5.72 -2.06 -27.76
CA LEU A 327 4.47 -1.37 -28.11
C LEU A 327 4.42 -0.92 -29.58
N ALA A 328 5.56 -0.82 -30.25
CA ALA A 328 5.65 -0.38 -31.63
C ALA A 328 6.84 -1.05 -32.36
N PRO A 329 6.88 -2.40 -32.43
CA PRO A 329 8.04 -3.13 -32.96
C PRO A 329 8.36 -2.78 -34.42
N ASP A 330 7.35 -2.38 -35.20
CA ASP A 330 7.49 -1.98 -36.60
C ASP A 330 8.18 -0.62 -36.79
N ARG A 331 8.38 0.16 -35.71
CA ARG A 331 9.10 1.43 -35.78
C ARG A 331 10.61 1.18 -35.71
N ALA A 332 11.35 1.91 -36.53
CA ALA A 332 12.81 1.90 -36.47
C ALA A 332 13.31 2.43 -35.11
N PRO A 333 14.42 1.89 -34.57
CA PRO A 333 15.09 2.47 -33.41
C PRO A 333 15.45 3.94 -33.64
N TRP A 334 15.41 4.75 -32.58
CA TRP A 334 15.83 6.14 -32.62
C TRP A 334 16.75 6.49 -31.45
N ARG A 335 17.52 7.57 -31.65
CA ARG A 335 18.30 8.21 -30.59
C ARG A 335 17.64 9.50 -30.16
N GLU A 336 17.91 9.92 -28.94
CA GLU A 336 17.35 11.17 -28.42
C GLU A 336 17.86 12.36 -29.23
N ARG A 337 16.92 13.19 -29.68
CA ARG A 337 17.19 14.47 -30.33
C ARG A 337 16.83 15.60 -29.39
N ASN A 338 17.60 16.69 -29.44
CA ASN A 338 17.26 17.91 -28.72
C ASN A 338 15.86 18.42 -29.12
N ALA A 339 15.16 19.01 -28.17
CA ALA A 339 13.88 19.67 -28.37
C ALA A 339 13.89 21.02 -27.66
N THR A 340 13.02 21.93 -28.10
CA THR A 340 12.79 23.19 -27.39
C THR A 340 12.22 22.87 -26.01
N VAL A 341 12.88 23.41 -24.97
CA VAL A 341 12.38 23.36 -23.60
C VAL A 341 11.71 24.70 -23.32
N GLU A 342 10.41 24.64 -23.07
CA GLU A 342 9.61 25.84 -22.81
C GLU A 342 9.94 26.46 -21.46
N ARG A 343 9.61 27.74 -21.31
CA ARG A 343 9.67 28.39 -19.99
C ARG A 343 8.63 27.72 -19.07
N LEU A 344 8.98 27.57 -17.79
CA LEU A 344 8.16 26.85 -16.82
C LEU A 344 6.71 27.36 -16.80
N GLN A 345 6.51 28.68 -16.73
CA GLN A 345 5.19 29.30 -16.69
C GLN A 345 4.33 29.01 -17.93
N ASP A 346 4.96 28.79 -19.08
CA ASP A 346 4.24 28.50 -20.34
C ASP A 346 3.73 27.05 -20.37
N MET A 347 4.17 26.21 -19.43
CA MET A 347 3.82 24.79 -19.28
C MET A 347 2.85 24.50 -18.13
N LEU A 348 2.53 25.51 -17.31
CA LEU A 348 1.59 25.41 -16.20
C LEU A 348 0.16 25.68 -16.65
N VAL A 349 -0.78 24.85 -16.18
CA VAL A 349 -2.21 25.00 -16.47
C VAL A 349 -2.76 26.25 -15.77
N PHE A 350 -2.39 26.45 -14.51
CA PHE A 350 -2.96 27.44 -13.61
C PHE A 350 -2.06 28.66 -13.38
N HIS A 351 -0.92 28.79 -14.07
CA HIS A 351 -0.12 30.02 -13.96
C HIS A 351 -0.92 31.25 -14.42
N GLY A 352 -1.10 32.21 -13.50
CA GLY A 352 -1.93 33.39 -13.72
C GLY A 352 -3.43 33.11 -13.82
N ARG A 353 -3.89 31.90 -13.42
CA ARG A 353 -5.30 31.48 -13.45
C ARG A 353 -5.73 30.94 -12.09
N ARG A 354 -7.04 30.95 -11.83
CA ARG A 354 -7.61 30.27 -10.66
C ARG A 354 -7.89 28.81 -10.98
N LEU A 355 -7.99 27.98 -9.95
CA LEU A 355 -8.55 26.65 -10.08
C LEU A 355 -10.01 26.72 -10.57
N PRO A 356 -10.52 25.66 -11.23
CA PRO A 356 -11.91 25.62 -11.67
C PRO A 356 -12.91 25.81 -10.54
N GLU A 357 -14.11 26.26 -10.87
CA GLU A 357 -15.21 26.33 -9.91
C GLU A 357 -15.49 24.94 -9.31
N GLY A 358 -15.69 24.87 -7.99
CA GLY A 358 -15.86 23.61 -7.26
C GLY A 358 -14.56 22.89 -6.89
N ALA A 359 -13.38 23.42 -7.25
CA ALA A 359 -12.12 22.90 -6.73
C ALA A 359 -12.03 23.10 -5.21
N LEU A 360 -11.68 22.04 -4.49
CA LEU A 360 -11.64 21.99 -3.03
C LEU A 360 -10.26 22.37 -2.47
N SER A 361 -10.23 23.02 -1.31
CA SER A 361 -9.00 23.19 -0.53
C SER A 361 -8.57 21.90 0.16
N PHE A 362 -7.35 21.86 0.72
CA PHE A 362 -6.89 20.72 1.50
C PHE A 362 -7.82 20.41 2.70
N GLU A 363 -8.28 21.47 3.37
CA GLU A 363 -9.20 21.42 4.52
C GLU A 363 -10.58 20.86 4.14
N GLU A 364 -10.98 20.95 2.87
CA GLU A 364 -12.24 20.42 2.36
C GLU A 364 -12.11 19.00 1.78
N LEU A 365 -10.95 18.70 1.16
CA LEU A 365 -10.64 17.39 0.59
C LEU A 365 -10.66 16.28 1.63
N PHE A 366 -10.07 16.51 2.81
CA PHE A 366 -10.02 15.46 3.83
C PHE A 366 -11.41 15.11 4.39
N PRO A 367 -12.28 16.06 4.79
CA PRO A 367 -13.68 15.77 5.12
C PRO A 367 -14.45 15.08 4.00
N GLN A 368 -14.21 15.43 2.73
CA GLN A 368 -14.82 14.75 1.59
C GLN A 368 -14.39 13.29 1.51
N TRP A 369 -13.10 13.00 1.65
CA TRP A 369 -12.55 11.65 1.72
C TRP A 369 -13.23 10.82 2.82
N LYS A 370 -13.39 11.39 4.03
CA LYS A 370 -14.10 10.74 5.14
C LYS A 370 -15.55 10.41 4.78
N ARG A 371 -16.27 11.34 4.13
CA ARG A 371 -17.66 11.11 3.69
C ARG A 371 -17.74 9.96 2.69
N MET A 372 -16.85 9.91 1.71
CA MET A 372 -16.79 8.84 0.71
C MET A 372 -16.49 7.49 1.36
N ALA A 373 -15.52 7.41 2.27
CA ALA A 373 -15.17 6.19 2.97
C ALA A 373 -16.32 5.67 3.84
N ARG A 374 -17.01 6.55 4.58
CA ARG A 374 -18.21 6.21 5.39
C ARG A 374 -19.36 5.72 4.51
N ALA A 375 -19.62 6.40 3.39
CA ALA A 375 -20.66 5.98 2.45
C ALA A 375 -20.39 4.58 1.90
N ALA A 376 -19.14 4.30 1.50
CA ALA A 376 -18.73 2.96 1.07
C ALA A 376 -18.89 1.93 2.19
N ALA A 377 -18.48 2.26 3.41
CA ALA A 377 -18.58 1.35 4.55
C ALA A 377 -20.03 0.96 4.88
N ARG A 378 -20.97 1.90 4.80
CA ARG A 378 -22.41 1.64 5.06
C ARG A 378 -23.05 0.65 4.08
N GLN A 379 -22.49 0.52 2.87
CA GLN A 379 -23.02 -0.36 1.83
C GLN A 379 -22.45 -1.78 1.90
N MET A 380 -21.42 -2.04 2.72
CA MET A 380 -20.78 -3.35 2.83
C MET A 380 -21.67 -4.37 3.53
N SER A 381 -21.69 -5.60 3.02
CA SER A 381 -22.11 -6.79 3.76
C SER A 381 -21.18 -7.07 4.95
N GLY A 382 -21.58 -7.98 5.85
CA GLY A 382 -20.72 -8.37 6.97
C GLY A 382 -19.43 -9.08 6.54
N GLU A 383 -19.46 -9.83 5.43
CA GLU A 383 -18.28 -10.47 4.87
C GLU A 383 -17.31 -9.44 4.26
N GLU A 384 -17.82 -8.47 3.50
CA GLU A 384 -17.00 -7.38 2.96
C GLU A 384 -16.40 -6.53 4.07
N ALA A 385 -17.18 -6.21 5.11
CA ALA A 385 -16.70 -5.48 6.28
C ALA A 385 -15.56 -6.23 6.99
N ARG A 386 -15.71 -7.54 7.16
CA ARG A 386 -14.67 -8.42 7.72
C ARG A 386 -13.40 -8.42 6.89
N GLU A 387 -13.52 -8.58 5.57
CA GLU A 387 -12.36 -8.61 4.68
C GLU A 387 -11.64 -7.25 4.64
N ARG A 388 -12.39 -6.14 4.72
CA ARG A 388 -11.83 -4.79 4.82
C ARG A 388 -11.07 -4.55 6.13
N LEU A 389 -11.65 -4.98 7.26
CA LEU A 389 -10.97 -4.95 8.56
C LEU A 389 -9.74 -5.85 8.55
N ARG A 390 -9.82 -7.07 8.01
CA ARG A 390 -8.66 -7.97 7.88
C ARG A 390 -7.49 -7.34 7.12
N ALA A 391 -7.76 -6.50 6.12
CA ALA A 391 -6.71 -5.75 5.45
C ALA A 391 -6.09 -4.67 6.36
N ALA A 392 -6.89 -3.88 7.08
CA ALA A 392 -6.41 -2.86 8.02
C ALA A 392 -5.57 -3.48 9.17
N PHE A 393 -5.97 -4.65 9.66
CA PHE A 393 -5.26 -5.41 10.69
C PHE A 393 -4.15 -6.32 10.14
N HIS A 394 -3.93 -6.35 8.82
CA HIS A 394 -2.98 -7.24 8.15
C HIS A 394 -3.10 -8.71 8.60
N TRP A 395 -4.31 -9.23 8.72
CA TRP A 395 -4.61 -10.57 9.25
C TRP A 395 -3.84 -11.72 8.57
N GLN A 396 -3.44 -11.52 7.32
CA GLN A 396 -2.59 -12.45 6.57
C GLN A 396 -1.18 -12.63 7.17
N SER A 397 -0.69 -11.67 7.95
CA SER A 397 0.60 -11.73 8.65
C SER A 397 0.47 -12.07 10.14
N ARG A 398 -0.66 -12.66 10.55
CA ARG A 398 -0.93 -13.02 11.96
C ARG A 398 0.09 -14.02 12.53
N PRO A 399 0.32 -14.01 13.84
CA PRO A 399 1.12 -15.04 14.50
C PRO A 399 0.36 -16.37 14.57
N ARG A 400 1.08 -17.46 14.81
CA ARG A 400 0.45 -18.73 15.22
C ARG A 400 0.09 -18.62 16.69
N PHE A 401 -1.08 -19.13 17.08
CA PHE A 401 -1.50 -19.12 18.48
C PHE A 401 -0.47 -19.79 19.42
N ALA A 402 0.20 -20.85 18.95
CA ALA A 402 1.22 -21.57 19.72
C ALA A 402 2.43 -20.70 20.12
N ASP A 403 2.65 -19.58 19.44
CA ASP A 403 3.74 -18.63 19.72
C ASP A 403 3.31 -17.52 20.70
N LEU A 404 2.04 -17.49 21.13
CA LEU A 404 1.48 -16.46 22.00
C LEU A 404 1.53 -16.87 23.48
N PRO A 405 1.97 -15.99 24.40
CA PRO A 405 1.92 -16.30 25.83
C PRO A 405 0.48 -16.36 26.30
N SER A 406 0.06 -17.56 26.67
CA SER A 406 -1.33 -17.88 26.98
C SER A 406 -1.44 -18.95 28.06
N LYS A 407 -2.56 -18.96 28.79
CA LYS A 407 -2.81 -19.93 29.87
C LYS A 407 -4.22 -20.46 29.77
N TRP A 408 -4.33 -21.77 29.62
CA TRP A 408 -5.60 -22.50 29.55
C TRP A 408 -5.96 -23.08 30.90
N PHE A 409 -7.20 -22.87 31.33
CA PHE A 409 -7.78 -23.45 32.53
C PHE A 409 -8.98 -24.31 32.17
N ASP A 410 -8.93 -25.59 32.52
CA ASP A 410 -9.98 -26.54 32.17
C ASP A 410 -11.30 -26.29 32.91
N GLY A 411 -12.41 -26.65 32.26
CA GLY A 411 -13.77 -26.52 32.79
C GLY A 411 -14.78 -27.29 31.94
N ARG A 412 -16.03 -27.35 32.39
CA ARG A 412 -17.11 -28.17 31.80
C ARG A 412 -18.04 -27.42 30.84
N ALA A 413 -17.92 -26.10 30.78
CA ALA A 413 -18.79 -25.18 30.03
C ALA A 413 -18.04 -24.49 28.88
N PRO A 414 -18.74 -23.77 27.96
CA PRO A 414 -18.09 -23.10 26.82
C PRO A 414 -16.93 -22.22 27.27
N ALA A 415 -15.81 -22.28 26.53
CA ALA A 415 -14.59 -21.60 26.92
C ALA A 415 -14.72 -20.08 26.75
N VAL A 416 -14.22 -19.36 27.77
CA VAL A 416 -14.19 -17.90 27.81
C VAL A 416 -12.76 -17.42 27.53
N LEU A 417 -12.58 -16.58 26.51
CA LEU A 417 -11.39 -15.75 26.37
C LEU A 417 -11.55 -14.53 27.28
N LEU A 418 -10.77 -14.45 28.35
CA LEU A 418 -10.78 -13.31 29.26
C LEU A 418 -9.53 -12.44 29.02
N LEU A 419 -9.77 -11.20 28.60
CA LEU A 419 -8.73 -10.24 28.23
C LEU A 419 -8.64 -9.11 29.25
N HIS A 420 -7.41 -8.74 29.60
CA HIS A 420 -7.14 -7.63 30.51
C HIS A 420 -5.96 -6.80 29.97
N PRO A 421 -5.98 -5.46 30.03
CA PRO A 421 -4.89 -4.63 29.50
C PRO A 421 -3.53 -4.87 30.17
N GLY A 422 -3.55 -5.26 31.45
CA GLY A 422 -2.36 -5.66 32.22
C GLY A 422 -1.85 -7.09 31.96
N GLY A 423 -2.47 -7.85 31.05
CA GLY A 423 -2.13 -9.24 30.76
C GLY A 423 -2.78 -10.25 31.71
N MET A 424 -2.39 -11.52 31.55
CA MET A 424 -2.94 -12.69 32.25
C MET A 424 -2.83 -12.56 33.76
N ALA A 425 -1.68 -12.10 34.27
CA ALA A 425 -1.45 -11.96 35.71
C ALA A 425 -2.46 -11.00 36.36
N ALA A 426 -2.80 -9.91 35.68
CA ALA A 426 -3.85 -8.99 36.14
C ALA A 426 -5.25 -9.60 35.97
N ALA A 427 -5.51 -10.29 34.85
CA ALA A 427 -6.78 -10.98 34.63
C ALA A 427 -7.09 -12.02 35.73
N GLU A 428 -6.11 -12.79 36.19
CA GLU A 428 -6.27 -13.79 37.27
C GLU A 428 -6.72 -13.19 38.60
N GLN A 429 -6.45 -11.90 38.84
CA GLN A 429 -6.85 -11.21 40.08
C GLN A 429 -8.27 -10.62 40.03
N THR A 430 -8.90 -10.62 38.86
CA THR A 430 -10.23 -10.03 38.69
C THR A 430 -11.31 -10.88 39.39
N GLU A 431 -12.39 -10.21 39.83
CA GLU A 431 -13.58 -10.90 40.32
C GLU A 431 -14.22 -11.77 39.22
N GLU A 432 -14.21 -11.27 37.98
CA GLU A 432 -14.67 -11.98 36.79
C GLU A 432 -13.98 -13.33 36.60
N PHE A 433 -12.64 -13.39 36.68
CA PHE A 433 -11.91 -14.67 36.61
C PHE A 433 -12.35 -15.62 37.71
N ARG A 434 -12.42 -15.15 38.97
CA ARG A 434 -12.85 -15.97 40.11
C ARG A 434 -14.27 -16.51 39.92
N ALA A 435 -15.20 -15.68 39.43
CA ALA A 435 -16.57 -16.08 39.13
C ALA A 435 -16.64 -17.15 38.03
N LEU A 436 -15.89 -16.98 36.93
CA LEU A 436 -15.82 -17.98 35.85
C LEU A 436 -15.27 -19.32 36.35
N ARG A 437 -14.22 -19.30 37.18
CA ARG A 437 -13.64 -20.51 37.77
C ARG A 437 -14.62 -21.19 38.75
N ALA A 438 -15.29 -20.42 39.60
CA ALA A 438 -16.31 -20.93 40.53
C ALA A 438 -17.49 -21.58 39.80
N ALA A 439 -17.89 -21.03 38.65
CA ALA A 439 -18.90 -21.61 37.76
C ALA A 439 -18.41 -22.80 36.92
N GLY A 440 -17.17 -23.26 37.10
CA GLY A 440 -16.61 -24.40 36.38
C GLY A 440 -16.38 -24.15 34.87
N ARG A 441 -16.26 -22.89 34.46
CA ARG A 441 -16.02 -22.50 33.05
C ARG A 441 -14.58 -22.80 32.65
N ALA A 442 -14.39 -23.25 31.41
CA ALA A 442 -13.06 -23.23 30.80
C ALA A 442 -12.66 -21.78 30.50
N VAL A 443 -11.43 -21.39 30.81
CA VAL A 443 -10.95 -20.01 30.62
C VAL A 443 -9.61 -20.03 29.89
N LEU A 444 -9.50 -19.23 28.85
CA LEU A 444 -8.23 -18.90 28.21
C LEU A 444 -7.84 -17.47 28.58
N LEU A 445 -6.65 -17.32 29.15
CA LEU A 445 -6.01 -16.02 29.33
C LEU A 445 -4.91 -15.84 28.28
N LEU A 446 -4.69 -14.59 27.87
CA LEU A 446 -3.73 -14.21 26.85
C LEU A 446 -2.99 -12.94 27.30
N ASP A 447 -1.65 -12.95 27.21
CA ASP A 447 -0.88 -11.72 27.16
C ASP A 447 -0.84 -11.26 25.70
N ALA A 448 -1.76 -10.37 25.34
CA ALA A 448 -1.74 -9.77 24.00
C ALA A 448 -0.45 -8.96 23.81
N PHE A 449 -0.08 -8.71 22.55
CA PHE A 449 1.14 -7.99 22.20
C PHE A 449 1.39 -6.74 23.07
N GLN A 450 2.60 -6.62 23.61
CA GLN A 450 2.99 -5.52 24.51
C GLN A 450 2.15 -5.42 25.80
N THR A 451 1.70 -6.55 26.34
CA THR A 451 1.05 -6.65 27.67
C THR A 451 1.64 -7.80 28.49
N GLY A 452 1.51 -7.77 29.82
CA GLY A 452 1.98 -8.85 30.69
C GLY A 452 3.42 -9.27 30.40
N SER A 453 3.63 -10.57 30.19
CA SER A 453 4.93 -11.16 29.82
C SER A 453 5.36 -10.94 28.37
N ALA A 454 4.46 -10.46 27.50
CA ALA A 454 4.74 -10.14 26.10
C ALA A 454 5.36 -8.74 25.88
N GLN A 455 5.55 -7.96 26.95
CA GLN A 455 6.22 -6.66 26.88
C GLN A 455 7.70 -6.82 26.56
N ALA A 456 8.16 -6.10 25.54
CA ALA A 456 9.56 -6.08 25.12
C ALA A 456 9.93 -4.74 24.49
N PRO A 457 11.21 -4.34 24.49
CA PRO A 457 11.66 -3.18 23.72
C PRO A 457 11.32 -3.33 22.24
N ARG A 458 10.92 -2.22 21.61
CA ARG A 458 10.59 -2.16 20.18
C ARG A 458 11.01 -0.81 19.64
N ASP A 459 11.95 -0.78 18.70
CA ASP A 459 12.43 0.48 18.11
C ASP A 459 11.37 1.08 17.17
N ARG A 460 10.90 2.29 17.50
CA ARG A 460 9.94 3.07 16.72
C ARG A 460 10.51 4.40 16.23
N SER A 461 11.82 4.60 16.42
CA SER A 461 12.49 5.87 16.11
C SER A 461 12.59 6.13 14.60
N HIS A 462 12.43 5.09 13.78
CA HIS A 462 12.53 5.19 12.34
C HIS A 462 11.35 5.95 11.71
N ARG A 463 11.65 6.76 10.70
CA ARG A 463 10.64 7.35 9.82
C ARG A 463 9.84 6.24 9.14
N HIS A 464 8.56 6.50 8.90
CA HIS A 464 7.65 5.56 8.23
C HIS A 464 7.48 4.21 8.94
N PHE A 465 7.65 4.15 10.26
CA PHE A 465 7.52 2.91 11.04
C PHE A 465 6.29 2.07 10.63
N LEU A 466 5.11 2.71 10.55
CA LEU A 466 3.85 2.04 10.24
C LEU A 466 3.71 1.57 8.78
N THR A 467 4.60 1.97 7.88
CA THR A 467 4.68 1.40 6.52
C THR A 467 5.15 -0.05 6.55
N PHE A 468 6.06 -0.37 7.47
CA PHE A 468 6.74 -1.66 7.55
C PHE A 468 6.29 -2.51 8.73
N ASN A 469 5.72 -1.88 9.76
CA ASN A 469 5.42 -2.48 11.04
C ASN A 469 3.96 -2.26 11.44
N LEU A 470 3.37 -3.26 12.10
CA LEU A 470 2.04 -3.13 12.71
C LEU A 470 2.07 -2.12 13.87
N SER A 471 0.98 -1.37 14.03
CA SER A 471 0.70 -0.73 15.32
C SER A 471 0.51 -1.80 16.40
N ASP A 472 0.70 -1.42 17.66
CA ASP A 472 0.55 -2.39 18.75
C ASP A 472 -0.87 -2.93 18.82
N ASP A 473 -1.87 -2.07 18.62
CA ASP A 473 -3.28 -2.47 18.66
C ASP A 473 -3.66 -3.40 17.50
N ALA A 474 -3.05 -3.23 16.33
CA ALA A 474 -3.23 -4.17 15.24
C ALA A 474 -2.65 -5.56 15.61
N ALA A 475 -1.46 -5.59 16.22
CA ALA A 475 -0.86 -6.84 16.69
C ALA A 475 -1.70 -7.50 17.82
N ARG A 476 -2.23 -6.72 18.77
CA ARG A 476 -3.12 -7.22 19.83
C ARG A 476 -4.41 -7.82 19.27
N VAL A 477 -5.02 -7.16 18.28
CA VAL A 477 -6.21 -7.68 17.60
C VAL A 477 -5.92 -8.99 16.88
N GLN A 478 -4.75 -9.12 16.22
CA GLN A 478 -4.33 -10.39 15.63
C GLN A 478 -4.21 -11.51 16.68
N ASP A 479 -3.62 -11.22 17.84
CA ASP A 479 -3.45 -12.20 18.92
C ASP A 479 -4.80 -12.68 19.44
N VAL A 480 -5.73 -11.75 19.67
CA VAL A 480 -7.09 -12.05 20.12
C VAL A 480 -7.84 -12.89 19.09
N ALA A 481 -7.78 -12.54 17.81
CA ALA A 481 -8.43 -13.31 16.75
C ALA A 481 -7.85 -14.73 16.63
N ALA A 482 -6.52 -14.89 16.79
CA ALA A 482 -5.88 -16.21 16.81
C ALA A 482 -6.33 -17.04 18.02
N ALA A 483 -6.49 -16.41 19.19
CA ALA A 483 -7.01 -17.07 20.39
C ALA A 483 -8.47 -17.52 20.24
N ILE A 484 -9.31 -16.72 19.58
CA ILE A 484 -10.70 -17.08 19.25
C ILE A 484 -10.74 -18.31 18.33
N GLU A 485 -9.92 -18.33 17.28
CA GLU A 485 -9.81 -19.48 16.38
C GLU A 485 -9.32 -20.74 17.11
N GLU A 486 -8.37 -20.60 18.02
CA GLU A 486 -7.87 -21.72 18.82
C GLU A 486 -8.94 -22.28 19.76
N ILE A 487 -9.69 -21.42 20.45
CA ILE A 487 -10.81 -21.85 21.30
C ILE A 487 -11.79 -22.67 20.47
N ALA A 488 -12.24 -22.13 19.33
CA ALA A 488 -13.20 -22.81 18.47
C ALA A 488 -12.64 -24.14 17.94
N ARG A 489 -11.35 -24.19 17.62
CA ARG A 489 -10.69 -25.43 17.19
C ARG A 489 -10.67 -26.50 18.28
N ARG A 490 -10.35 -26.11 19.53
CA ARG A 490 -10.24 -27.01 20.70
C ARG A 490 -11.60 -27.50 21.19
N THR A 491 -12.57 -26.60 21.30
CA THR A 491 -13.86 -26.89 21.95
C THR A 491 -14.98 -27.27 20.97
N LYS A 492 -14.79 -26.98 19.67
CA LYS A 492 -15.84 -27.06 18.64
C LYS A 492 -17.05 -26.17 18.95
N GLN A 493 -16.86 -25.13 19.75
CA GLN A 493 -17.90 -24.17 20.13
C GLN A 493 -17.42 -22.74 19.89
N PRO A 494 -18.34 -21.77 19.68
CA PRO A 494 -17.98 -20.37 19.64
C PRO A 494 -17.26 -19.91 20.92
N ALA A 495 -16.23 -19.09 20.77
CA ALA A 495 -15.58 -18.48 21.92
C ALA A 495 -16.50 -17.43 22.55
N GLU A 496 -16.63 -17.41 23.86
CA GLU A 496 -17.18 -16.25 24.57
C GLU A 496 -16.02 -15.32 24.91
N VAL A 497 -16.08 -14.05 24.52
CA VAL A 497 -15.00 -13.09 24.73
C VAL A 497 -15.44 -12.04 25.75
N ARG A 498 -14.70 -11.94 26.85
CA ARG A 498 -14.88 -10.92 27.90
C ARG A 498 -13.62 -10.09 28.03
N ALA A 499 -13.77 -8.78 28.14
CA ALA A 499 -12.65 -7.86 28.21
C ALA A 499 -12.97 -6.63 29.06
N THR A 500 -11.95 -6.04 29.68
CA THR A 500 -12.07 -4.80 30.47
C THR A 500 -11.35 -3.63 29.80
N GLU A 501 -11.80 -2.41 30.10
CA GLU A 501 -11.13 -1.17 29.69
C GLU A 501 -10.79 -1.16 28.18
N LYS A 502 -9.56 -0.78 27.80
CA LYS A 502 -9.11 -0.74 26.40
C LYS A 502 -9.05 -2.11 25.72
N ALA A 503 -9.00 -3.22 26.47
CA ALA A 503 -9.01 -4.56 25.88
C ALA A 503 -10.34 -4.89 25.18
N ARG A 504 -11.41 -4.13 25.47
CA ARG A 504 -12.70 -4.21 24.78
C ARG A 504 -12.58 -3.91 23.29
N TRP A 505 -11.69 -2.99 22.90
CA TRP A 505 -11.39 -2.73 21.48
C TRP A 505 -10.78 -3.97 20.81
N TRP A 506 -9.81 -4.60 21.48
CA TRP A 506 -9.13 -5.79 20.95
C TRP A 506 -10.10 -6.96 20.79
N ALA A 507 -11.01 -7.12 21.75
CA ALA A 507 -12.06 -8.13 21.72
C ALA A 507 -13.04 -7.93 20.56
N LEU A 508 -13.56 -6.71 20.38
CA LEU A 508 -14.50 -6.38 19.30
C LEU A 508 -13.88 -6.67 17.93
N PHE A 509 -12.72 -6.08 17.66
CA PHE A 509 -12.08 -6.20 16.35
C PHE A 509 -11.49 -7.60 16.13
N GLY A 510 -11.00 -8.26 17.19
CA GLY A 510 -10.56 -9.65 17.13
C GLY A 510 -11.70 -10.60 16.76
N ALA A 511 -12.87 -10.44 17.37
CA ALA A 511 -14.08 -11.18 16.99
C ALA A 511 -14.53 -10.88 15.56
N ALA A 512 -14.46 -9.62 15.13
CA ALA A 512 -14.85 -9.22 13.77
C ALA A 512 -13.99 -9.88 12.68
N ILE A 513 -12.68 -10.07 12.92
CA ILE A 513 -11.75 -10.62 11.91
C ILE A 513 -11.49 -12.12 12.03
N ALA A 514 -11.70 -12.72 13.21
CA ALA A 514 -11.47 -14.15 13.43
C ALA A 514 -12.28 -15.00 12.45
N GLY A 515 -11.70 -16.06 11.87
CA GLY A 515 -12.40 -17.00 10.99
C GLY A 515 -13.44 -17.86 11.71
N ALA A 516 -13.45 -17.86 13.05
CA ALA A 516 -14.37 -18.60 13.88
C ALA A 516 -15.40 -17.67 14.57
N PRO A 517 -16.62 -18.17 14.85
CA PRO A 517 -17.63 -17.40 15.55
C PRO A 517 -17.21 -17.09 16.99
N ALA A 518 -17.51 -15.87 17.43
CA ALA A 518 -17.35 -15.44 18.81
C ALA A 518 -18.60 -14.72 19.31
N ARG A 519 -18.89 -14.88 20.59
CA ARG A 519 -19.89 -14.09 21.32
C ARG A 519 -19.14 -13.03 22.09
N PHE A 520 -19.44 -11.77 21.80
CA PHE A 520 -18.84 -10.64 22.47
C PHE A 520 -19.90 -9.93 23.33
N GLY A 521 -19.63 -9.81 24.62
CA GLY A 521 -20.57 -9.26 25.60
C GLY A 521 -20.47 -7.75 25.77
N ALA A 522 -20.51 -6.98 24.68
CA ALA A 522 -20.58 -5.52 24.75
C ALA A 522 -21.57 -4.95 23.74
N SER A 523 -22.22 -3.84 24.09
CA SER A 523 -23.08 -3.09 23.18
C SER A 523 -22.27 -2.05 22.37
N ALA A 524 -22.87 -1.60 21.26
CA ALA A 524 -22.26 -0.58 20.40
C ALA A 524 -22.05 0.75 21.13
N GLU A 525 -22.92 1.10 22.09
CA GLU A 525 -22.86 2.37 22.83
C GLU A 525 -21.62 2.46 23.73
N GLU A 526 -20.97 1.34 24.01
CA GLU A 526 -19.79 1.29 24.86
C GLU A 526 -18.48 1.61 24.12
N PHE A 527 -18.54 1.97 22.83
CA PHE A 527 -17.39 2.33 21.99
C PHE A 527 -17.53 3.74 21.43
N ASP A 528 -16.64 4.61 21.88
CA ASP A 528 -16.55 6.00 21.46
C ASP A 528 -15.48 6.13 20.37
N GLU A 529 -15.93 6.30 19.12
CA GLU A 529 -15.05 6.47 17.95
C GLU A 529 -14.65 7.94 17.71
N ASP A 530 -14.63 8.78 18.74
CA ASP A 530 -13.95 10.06 18.67
C ASP A 530 -12.50 9.88 18.19
N GLU A 531 -12.10 10.63 17.16
CA GLU A 531 -10.81 10.44 16.50
C GLU A 531 -9.64 10.74 17.44
N ALA A 532 -9.77 11.74 18.33
CA ALA A 532 -8.71 12.07 19.28
C ALA A 532 -8.58 10.99 20.35
N ARG A 533 -9.70 10.42 20.79
CA ARG A 533 -9.71 9.29 21.72
C ARG A 533 -9.09 8.03 21.13
N LEU A 534 -9.46 7.67 19.89
CA LEU A 534 -8.87 6.53 19.19
C LEU A 534 -7.34 6.65 19.07
N GLN A 535 -6.84 7.86 18.76
CA GLN A 535 -5.39 8.10 18.69
C GLN A 535 -4.65 7.80 19.99
N LEU A 536 -5.32 7.92 21.14
CA LEU A 536 -4.74 7.67 22.46
C LEU A 536 -4.98 6.24 22.96
N GLU A 537 -6.17 5.69 22.73
CA GLU A 537 -6.63 4.45 23.36
C GLU A 537 -6.53 3.21 22.45
N PHE A 538 -6.71 3.38 21.13
CA PHE A 538 -6.74 2.27 20.17
C PHE A 538 -6.44 2.76 18.74
N PHE A 539 -5.17 2.65 18.33
CA PHE A 539 -4.71 3.22 17.06
C PHE A 539 -4.32 2.17 16.03
N VAL A 540 -5.04 2.13 14.92
CA VAL A 540 -4.76 1.28 13.77
C VAL A 540 -4.92 2.09 12.47
N PRO A 541 -3.87 2.22 11.64
CA PRO A 541 -4.00 2.88 10.35
C PRO A 541 -5.10 2.25 9.49
N GLY A 542 -5.92 3.09 8.88
CA GLY A 542 -7.04 2.70 8.03
C GLY A 542 -8.25 2.15 8.78
N LEU A 543 -8.28 2.17 10.12
CA LEU A 543 -9.42 1.65 10.90
C LEU A 543 -10.74 2.34 10.53
N LEU A 544 -10.75 3.67 10.53
CA LEU A 544 -11.95 4.44 10.22
C LEU A 544 -12.26 4.41 8.72
N HIS A 545 -11.22 4.32 7.87
CA HIS A 545 -11.43 4.04 6.46
C HIS A 545 -12.14 2.70 6.25
N ALA A 546 -11.74 1.67 6.98
CA ALA A 546 -12.37 0.35 6.95
C ALA A 546 -13.79 0.32 7.56
N GLY A 547 -14.24 1.44 8.13
CA GLY A 547 -15.59 1.64 8.66
C GLY A 547 -15.74 1.36 10.16
N GLY A 548 -14.62 1.25 10.88
CA GLY A 548 -14.61 1.32 12.34
C GLY A 548 -15.49 0.28 13.06
N VAL A 549 -16.08 0.69 14.18
CA VAL A 549 -16.96 -0.11 15.03
C VAL A 549 -18.19 -0.58 14.27
N GLU A 550 -18.80 0.27 13.43
CA GLU A 550 -19.97 -0.11 12.61
C GLU A 550 -19.66 -1.34 11.75
N SER A 551 -18.49 -1.36 11.10
CA SER A 551 -18.06 -2.48 10.28
C SER A 551 -17.69 -3.70 11.11
N ALA A 552 -17.10 -3.51 12.30
CA ALA A 552 -16.76 -4.60 13.20
C ALA A 552 -18.01 -5.32 13.72
N LEU A 553 -19.03 -4.57 14.15
CA LEU A 553 -20.31 -5.12 14.60
C LEU A 553 -21.04 -5.86 13.48
N ARG A 554 -21.05 -5.29 12.27
CA ARG A 554 -21.65 -5.95 11.09
C ARG A 554 -20.92 -7.26 10.75
N ALA A 555 -19.60 -7.24 10.78
CA ALA A 555 -18.76 -8.41 10.55
C ALA A 555 -19.01 -9.50 11.61
N ALA A 556 -19.05 -9.13 12.89
CA ALA A 556 -19.31 -10.06 13.98
C ALA A 556 -20.74 -10.66 13.92
N ALA A 557 -21.75 -9.84 13.62
CA ALA A 557 -23.14 -10.30 13.49
C ALA A 557 -23.32 -11.33 12.36
N SER A 558 -22.61 -11.18 11.24
CA SER A 558 -22.71 -12.13 10.11
C SER A 558 -22.27 -13.56 10.46
N GLN A 559 -21.36 -13.71 11.44
CA GLN A 559 -20.95 -15.02 11.94
C GLN A 559 -22.00 -15.70 12.81
N ALA A 560 -22.82 -14.92 13.54
CA ALA A 560 -23.89 -15.47 14.37
C ALA A 560 -25.03 -16.07 13.52
N VAL A 561 -25.25 -15.55 12.31
CA VAL A 561 -26.32 -16.01 11.39
C VAL A 561 -26.00 -17.36 10.75
N GLN A 562 -24.73 -17.73 10.58
CA GLN A 562 -24.32 -19.00 9.96
C GLN A 562 -24.67 -20.25 10.80
N PHE A 563 -25.21 -20.10 12.01
CA PHE A 563 -25.64 -21.19 12.91
C PHE A 563 -27.12 -21.58 12.81
N ARG A 564 -27.90 -21.06 11.85
CA ARG A 564 -29.22 -21.62 11.55
C ARG A 564 -29.13 -22.65 10.41
N LYS A 565 -28.74 -23.88 10.75
CA LYS A 565 -29.24 -25.11 10.12
C LYS A 565 -29.34 -26.22 11.15
#